data_AF-A0A956SQU3-F1
#
_entry.id   AF-A0A956SQU3-F1
#
_cell.length_a   1.000
_cell.length_b   1.000
_cell.length_c   1.000
_cell.angle_alpha   90.00
_cell.angle_beta   90.00
_cell.angle_gamma   90.00
#
_symmetry.space_group_name_H-M   'P 1'
#
loop_
_entity.id
_entity.type
_entity.pdbx_description
1 polymer ?
#
loop_
_entity_poly.entity_id
_entity_poly.type
_entity_poly.pdbx_seq_one_letter_code
_entity_poly.pdbx_strand_id
1 'polypeptide(L)'
;MPTHDLLLTYDFPPLGGGIARMMEELARGHPPGSLIVSTGTIADQEEVDAALPNVVDRIPVAVGRLKTLQGRLLWSRRAAALARDPGARFAWCGTLRPAGYPARWAWERSRLPYGILFYGGDLL
;
A
#
# COMPACT_ATOMS: atom_id res chain seq x y z
N MET A 1 8.00 13.25 9.53
CA MET A 1 8.37 13.16 8.10
C MET A 1 7.81 14.37 7.35
N PRO A 2 8.28 14.71 6.13
CA PRO A 2 7.51 15.57 5.24
C PRO A 2 6.09 15.01 5.05
N THR A 3 5.18 15.87 4.65
CA THR A 3 3.82 15.48 4.31
C THR A 3 3.82 14.39 3.24
N HIS A 4 3.07 13.31 3.47
CA HIS A 4 3.00 12.17 2.57
C HIS A 4 1.63 11.51 2.55
N ASP A 5 1.36 10.83 1.45
CA ASP A 5 0.24 9.91 1.29
C ASP A 5 0.71 8.47 1.55
N LEU A 6 -0.24 7.58 1.81
CA LEU A 6 -0.02 6.14 1.87
C LEU A 6 -0.60 5.48 0.62
N LEU A 7 0.12 4.54 0.02
CA LEU A 7 -0.42 3.63 -0.98
C LEU A 7 -0.47 2.21 -0.39
N LEU A 8 -1.66 1.76 -0.03
CA LEU A 8 -1.88 0.40 0.47
C LEU A 8 -2.20 -0.48 -0.73
N THR A 9 -1.26 -1.32 -1.16
CA THR A 9 -1.46 -2.16 -2.35
C THR A 9 -0.95 -3.59 -2.16
N TYR A 10 -1.70 -4.54 -2.71
CA TYR A 10 -1.27 -5.94 -2.84
C TYR A 10 -0.50 -6.15 -4.15
N ASP A 11 -0.99 -5.53 -5.23
CA ASP A 11 -0.42 -5.61 -6.56
C ASP A 11 0.68 -4.54 -6.69
N PHE A 12 1.92 -4.94 -6.45
CA PHE A 12 3.08 -4.06 -6.56
C PHE A 12 4.29 -4.85 -7.06
N PRO A 13 5.16 -4.28 -7.91
CA PRO A 13 6.30 -5.02 -8.42
C PRO A 13 7.20 -5.51 -7.28
N PRO A 14 7.97 -6.58 -7.48
CA PRO A 14 8.12 -7.38 -8.72
C PRO A 14 6.94 -8.31 -9.04
N LEU A 15 5.84 -8.27 -8.29
CA LEU A 15 4.62 -8.97 -8.72
C LEU A 15 4.19 -8.44 -10.09
N GLY A 16 4.00 -9.35 -11.05
CA GLY A 16 3.55 -8.99 -12.39
C GLY A 16 2.06 -8.63 -12.45
N GLY A 17 1.66 -7.97 -13.54
CA GLY A 17 0.26 -7.65 -13.83
C GLY A 17 0.03 -6.17 -14.09
N GLY A 18 -1.11 -5.86 -14.75
CA GLY A 18 -1.45 -4.49 -15.12
C GLY A 18 -1.63 -3.56 -13.92
N ILE A 19 -2.28 -4.05 -12.85
CA ILE A 19 -2.46 -3.27 -11.62
C ILE A 19 -1.11 -2.99 -10.96
N ALA A 20 -0.22 -3.99 -10.87
CA ALA A 20 1.10 -3.81 -10.28
C ALA A 20 1.93 -2.76 -11.03
N ARG A 21 1.95 -2.82 -12.37
CA ARG A 21 2.56 -1.79 -13.21
C ARG A 21 1.96 -0.40 -12.94
N MET A 22 0.63 -0.31 -12.87
CA MET A 22 -0.03 0.98 -12.61
C MET A 22 0.30 1.54 -11.23
N MET A 23 0.39 0.70 -10.20
CA MET A 23 0.80 1.10 -8.85
C MET A 23 2.25 1.57 -8.79
N GLU A 24 3.14 0.92 -9.55
CA GLU A 24 4.53 1.37 -9.72
C GLU A 24 4.60 2.76 -10.34
N GLU A 25 3.88 2.98 -11.44
CA GLU A 25 3.87 4.29 -12.12
C GLU A 25 3.26 5.37 -11.23
N LEU A 26 2.23 5.03 -10.42
CA LEU A 26 1.70 5.94 -9.41
C LEU A 26 2.76 6.28 -8.35
N ALA A 27 3.52 5.29 -7.87
CA ALA A 27 4.60 5.51 -6.90
C ALA A 27 5.76 6.33 -7.48
N ARG A 28 6.06 6.16 -8.76
CA ARG A 28 7.08 6.91 -9.51
C ARG A 28 6.66 8.35 -9.81
N GLY A 29 5.36 8.57 -10.09
CA GLY A 29 4.81 9.88 -10.41
C GLY A 29 4.62 10.80 -9.20
N HIS A 30 4.62 10.27 -7.97
CA HIS A 30 4.57 11.09 -6.76
C HIS A 30 5.89 11.84 -6.56
N PRO A 31 5.86 13.11 -6.11
CA PRO A 31 7.07 13.83 -5.71
C PRO A 31 7.92 13.01 -4.71
N PRO A 32 9.26 13.07 -4.78
CA PRO A 32 10.13 12.32 -3.88
C PRO A 32 9.81 12.59 -2.40
N GLY A 33 9.69 11.51 -1.61
CA GLY A 33 9.37 11.57 -0.19
C GLY A 33 7.92 11.93 0.16
N SER A 34 7.03 12.03 -0.83
CA SER A 34 5.61 12.36 -0.63
C SER A 34 4.68 11.14 -0.63
N LEU A 35 5.22 9.93 -0.79
CA LEU A 35 4.45 8.69 -0.74
C LEU A 35 5.17 7.62 0.08
N ILE A 36 4.39 6.84 0.84
CA ILE A 36 4.82 5.56 1.42
C ILE A 36 3.94 4.46 0.85
N VAL A 37 4.52 3.55 0.08
CA VAL A 37 3.84 2.33 -0.40
C VAL A 37 3.90 1.28 0.71
N SER A 38 2.79 0.73 1.16
CA SER A 38 2.79 -0.40 2.11
C SER A 38 2.28 -1.65 1.41
N THR A 39 3.11 -2.69 1.39
CA THR A 39 2.82 -3.96 0.69
C THR A 39 3.57 -5.14 1.33
N GLY A 40 3.41 -6.34 0.79
CA GLY A 40 4.02 -7.57 1.31
C GLY A 40 5.41 -7.82 0.73
N THR A 41 6.12 -8.76 1.33
CA THR A 41 7.45 -9.17 0.85
C THR A 41 7.37 -10.14 -0.33
N ILE A 42 8.34 -10.05 -1.22
CA ILE A 42 8.53 -10.92 -2.38
C ILE A 42 10.03 -10.96 -2.74
N ALA A 43 10.49 -12.00 -3.43
CA ALA A 43 11.86 -12.08 -3.91
C ALA A 43 12.18 -10.93 -4.89
N ASP A 44 13.44 -10.51 -4.94
CA ASP A 44 13.96 -9.47 -5.84
C ASP A 44 13.31 -8.08 -5.66
N GLN A 45 12.66 -7.85 -4.52
CA GLN A 45 11.99 -6.59 -4.22
C GLN A 45 12.98 -5.43 -4.02
N GLU A 46 14.20 -5.71 -3.56
CA GLU A 46 15.17 -4.69 -3.16
C GLU A 46 15.58 -3.80 -4.34
N GLU A 47 15.78 -4.39 -5.52
CA GLU A 47 16.16 -3.64 -6.73
C GLU A 47 15.03 -2.72 -7.19
N VAL A 48 13.79 -3.22 -7.18
CA VAL A 48 12.59 -2.44 -7.52
C VAL A 48 12.40 -1.29 -6.54
N ASP A 49 12.45 -1.59 -5.23
CA ASP A 49 12.18 -0.61 -4.18
C ASP A 49 13.24 0.50 -4.17
N ALA A 50 14.51 0.17 -4.45
CA ALA A 50 15.60 1.13 -4.56
C ALA A 50 15.50 2.05 -5.79
N ALA A 51 14.82 1.62 -6.85
CA ALA A 51 14.64 2.39 -8.07
C ALA A 51 13.49 3.43 -7.99
N LEU A 52 12.78 3.48 -6.86
CA LEU A 52 11.65 4.39 -6.64
C LEU A 52 12.08 5.62 -5.83
N PRO A 53 11.51 6.81 -6.11
CA PRO A 53 11.81 8.03 -5.35
C PRO A 53 11.12 8.08 -3.97
N ASN A 54 10.29 7.09 -3.66
CA ASN A 54 9.40 7.03 -2.51
C ASN A 54 9.60 5.71 -1.75
N VAL A 55 9.32 5.71 -0.46
CA VAL A 55 9.58 4.56 0.41
C VAL A 55 8.59 3.44 0.14
N VAL A 56 9.10 2.21 0.04
CA VAL A 56 8.28 0.99 0.03
C VAL A 56 8.41 0.28 1.39
N ASP A 57 7.37 0.41 2.21
CA ASP A 57 7.16 -0.34 3.44
C ASP A 57 6.72 -1.78 3.14
N ARG A 58 7.71 -2.67 3.03
CA ARG A 58 7.52 -4.12 2.94
C ARG A 58 7.23 -4.71 4.33
N ILE A 59 5.97 -5.03 4.61
CA ILE A 59 5.60 -5.70 5.86
C ILE A 59 6.17 -7.13 5.87
N PRO A 60 6.55 -7.71 7.02
CA PRO A 60 7.15 -9.05 7.10
C PRO A 60 6.12 -10.18 6.91
N VAL A 61 5.36 -10.11 5.82
CA VAL A 61 4.36 -11.08 5.38
C VAL A 61 4.52 -11.21 3.87
N ALA A 62 4.79 -12.43 3.40
CA ALA A 62 4.87 -12.71 1.97
C ALA A 62 3.61 -12.23 1.24
N VAL A 63 3.76 -11.59 0.09
CA VAL A 63 2.66 -10.93 -0.63
C VAL A 63 1.48 -11.87 -0.84
N GLY A 64 1.70 -13.12 -1.25
CA GLY A 64 0.64 -14.14 -1.42
C GLY A 64 -0.18 -14.44 -0.16
N ARG A 65 0.38 -14.20 1.04
CA ARG A 65 -0.29 -14.38 2.32
C ARG A 65 -1.10 -13.16 2.77
N LEU A 66 -0.98 -12.00 2.11
CA LEU A 66 -1.77 -10.81 2.43
C LEU A 66 -3.27 -11.01 2.23
N LYS A 67 -3.68 -12.00 1.42
CA LYS A 67 -5.10 -12.36 1.21
C LYS A 67 -5.68 -13.18 2.38
N THR A 68 -4.83 -13.77 3.22
CA THR A 68 -5.27 -14.54 4.39
C THR A 68 -5.83 -13.63 5.49
N LEU A 69 -6.59 -14.18 6.44
CA LEU A 69 -7.07 -13.40 7.58
C LEU A 69 -5.91 -12.84 8.42
N GLN A 70 -4.92 -13.68 8.74
CA GLN A 70 -3.76 -13.26 9.53
C GLN A 70 -2.93 -12.20 8.79
N GLY A 71 -2.68 -12.39 7.49
CA GLY A 71 -1.97 -11.42 6.67
C GLY A 71 -2.68 -10.06 6.63
N ARG A 72 -4.00 -10.05 6.41
CA ARG A 72 -4.81 -8.82 6.46
C ARG A 72 -4.75 -8.13 7.81
N LEU A 73 -4.82 -8.87 8.92
CA LEU A 73 -4.73 -8.31 10.26
C LEU A 73 -3.36 -7.66 10.52
N LEU A 74 -2.27 -8.35 10.18
CA LEU A 74 -0.92 -7.81 10.34
C LEU A 74 -0.71 -6.56 9.48
N TRP A 75 -1.16 -6.60 8.23
CA TRP A 75 -1.09 -5.44 7.35
C TRP A 75 -1.94 -4.27 7.84
N SER A 76 -3.15 -4.53 8.32
CA SER A 76 -4.02 -3.50 8.89
C SER A 76 -3.41 -2.84 10.14
N ARG A 77 -2.73 -3.62 10.97
CA ARG A 77 -1.98 -3.08 12.12
C ARG A 77 -0.82 -2.19 11.67
N ARG A 78 -0.10 -2.57 10.61
CA ARG A 78 0.98 -1.75 10.05
C ARG A 78 0.45 -0.47 9.41
N ALA A 79 -0.61 -0.54 8.60
CA ALA A 79 -1.27 0.62 8.02
C ALA A 79 -1.74 1.61 9.09
N ALA A 80 -2.32 1.13 10.20
CA ALA A 80 -2.68 1.99 11.32
C ALA A 80 -1.49 2.62 12.04
N ALA A 81 -0.32 1.96 12.04
CA ALA A 81 0.90 2.55 12.59
C ALA A 81 1.43 3.66 11.67
N LEU A 82 1.45 3.43 10.35
CA LEU A 82 1.82 4.45 9.35
C LEU A 82 0.86 5.65 9.39
N ALA A 83 -0.44 5.39 9.51
CA ALA A 83 -1.47 6.43 9.56
C ALA A 83 -1.48 7.27 10.84
N ARG A 84 -0.61 6.95 11.82
CA ARG A 84 -0.36 7.79 13.01
C ARG A 84 0.84 8.72 12.83
N ASP A 85 1.61 8.59 11.76
CA ASP A 85 2.64 9.58 11.43
C ASP A 85 1.94 10.94 11.21
N PRO A 86 2.37 12.02 11.90
CA PRO A 86 1.77 13.35 11.73
C PRO A 86 1.83 13.88 10.29
N GLY A 87 2.71 13.36 9.44
CA GLY A 87 2.83 13.70 8.03
C GLY A 87 1.83 12.97 7.13
N ALA A 88 1.19 11.89 7.59
CA ALA A 88 0.26 11.11 6.78
C ALA A 88 -1.07 11.87 6.59
N ARG A 89 -1.45 12.13 5.33
CA ARG A 89 -2.65 12.93 5.02
C ARG A 89 -3.77 12.20 4.31
N PHE A 90 -3.44 11.21 3.50
CA PHE A 90 -4.41 10.43 2.75
C PHE A 90 -3.91 9.01 2.51
N ALA A 91 -4.81 8.04 2.35
CA ALA A 91 -4.47 6.70 1.92
C ALA A 91 -5.18 6.31 0.62
N TRP A 92 -4.42 5.79 -0.34
CA TRP A 92 -4.91 5.17 -1.56
C TRP A 92 -4.96 3.66 -1.38
N CYS A 93 -6.11 3.05 -1.64
CA CYS A 93 -6.23 1.59 -1.72
C CYS A 93 -6.01 1.16 -3.17
N GLY A 94 -4.96 0.37 -3.39
CA GLY A 94 -4.59 -0.14 -4.69
C GLY A 94 -5.66 -1.03 -5.30
N THR A 95 -6.45 -1.75 -4.50
CA THR A 95 -7.61 -2.59 -4.87
C THR A 95 -8.67 -2.55 -3.76
N LEU A 96 -9.92 -2.96 -4.05
CA LEU A 96 -10.93 -3.10 -3.00
C LEU A 96 -10.52 -4.19 -1.98
N ARG A 97 -10.15 -5.37 -2.49
CA ARG A 97 -9.67 -6.49 -1.68
C ARG A 97 -8.30 -6.95 -2.20
N PRO A 98 -7.27 -7.08 -1.33
CA PRO A 98 -7.33 -7.00 0.13
C PRO A 98 -7.07 -5.60 0.74
N ALA A 99 -6.70 -4.57 -0.03
CA ALA A 99 -6.20 -3.31 0.53
C ALA A 99 -7.24 -2.44 1.27
N GLY A 100 -8.53 -2.60 0.95
CA GLY A 100 -9.60 -1.88 1.64
C GLY A 100 -9.69 -2.18 3.15
N TYR A 101 -9.26 -3.37 3.59
CA TYR A 101 -9.26 -3.73 5.02
C TYR A 101 -8.23 -2.88 5.83
N PRO A 102 -6.93 -2.85 5.45
CA PRO A 102 -5.97 -1.95 6.06
C PRO A 102 -6.39 -0.49 6.07
N ALA A 103 -6.96 0.02 4.98
CA ALA A 103 -7.40 1.41 4.88
C ALA A 103 -8.55 1.73 5.84
N ARG A 104 -9.59 0.88 5.84
CA ARG A 104 -10.73 1.01 6.75
C ARG A 104 -10.27 0.98 8.19
N TRP A 105 -9.36 0.08 8.54
CA TRP A 105 -8.80 -0.04 9.89
C TRP A 105 -7.95 1.17 10.27
N ALA A 106 -7.11 1.70 9.36
CA ALA A 106 -6.35 2.92 9.59
C ALA A 106 -7.30 4.11 9.88
N TRP A 107 -8.36 4.27 9.09
CA TRP A 107 -9.38 5.29 9.34
C TRP A 107 -10.06 5.15 10.71
N GLU A 108 -10.39 3.93 11.15
CA GLU A 108 -10.98 3.72 12.48
C GLU A 108 -10.05 4.16 13.61
N ARG A 109 -8.73 4.01 13.42
CA ARG A 109 -7.73 4.21 14.46
C ARG A 109 -7.13 5.61 14.48
N SER A 110 -7.05 6.30 13.34
CA SER A 110 -6.42 7.61 13.24
C SER A 110 -7.21 8.63 12.42
N ARG A 111 -8.39 8.27 11.90
CA ARG A 111 -9.22 9.11 11.03
C ARG A 111 -8.53 9.57 9.73
N LEU A 112 -7.49 8.86 9.30
CA LEU A 112 -6.86 9.10 8.00
C LEU A 112 -7.88 8.88 6.87
N PRO A 113 -8.22 9.91 6.07
CA PRO A 113 -9.13 9.73 4.94
C PRO A 113 -8.49 8.83 3.88
N TYR A 114 -9.33 8.10 3.14
CA TYR A 114 -8.84 7.18 2.12
C TYR A 114 -9.75 7.11 0.89
N GLY A 115 -9.15 6.79 -0.25
CA GLY A 115 -9.81 6.50 -1.52
C GLY A 115 -9.56 5.05 -1.94
N ILE A 116 -10.47 4.50 -2.73
CA ILE A 116 -10.34 3.12 -3.26
C ILE A 116 -10.30 3.20 -4.79
N LEU A 117 -9.28 2.57 -5.37
CA LEU A 117 -9.20 2.33 -6.80
C LEU A 117 -9.92 1.01 -7.11
N PHE A 118 -10.94 1.09 -7.96
CA PHE A 118 -11.70 -0.06 -8.43
C PHE A 118 -11.26 -0.44 -9.84
N TYR A 119 -11.13 -1.74 -10.08
CA TYR A 119 -10.99 -2.30 -11.42
C TYR A 119 -12.18 -3.17 -11.76
N GLY A 120 -12.34 -3.55 -13.02
CA GLY A 120 -13.50 -4.31 -13.49
C GLY A 120 -13.77 -5.59 -12.67
N GLY A 121 -12.73 -6.25 -12.17
CA GLY A 121 -12.87 -7.44 -11.32
C GLY A 121 -13.25 -7.18 -9.85
N ASP A 122 -13.28 -5.92 -9.40
CA ASP A 122 -13.74 -5.57 -8.05
C ASP A 122 -15.27 -5.39 -7.97
N LEU A 123 -15.92 -5.15 -9.11
CA LEU A 123 -17.33 -4.77 -9.22
C LEU A 123 -18.22 -5.85 -9.86
N LEU A 124 -17.63 -6.94 -10.33
CA LEU A 124 -18.28 -8.08 -11.00
C LEU A 124 -18.03 -9.37 -10.23
#